data_AF-A0A6G4W932-F1
#
_entry.id   AF-A0A6G4W932-F1
#
_cell.length_a   1.000
_cell.length_b   1.000
_cell.length_c   1.000
_cell.angle_alpha   90.00
_cell.angle_beta   90.00
_cell.angle_gamma   90.00
#
_symmetry.space_group_name_H-M   'P 1'
#
loop_
_entity.id
_entity.type
_entity.pdbx_description
1 polymer ?
#
loop_
_entity_poly.entity_id
_entity_poly.type
_entity_poly.pdbx_seq_one_letter_code
_entity_poly.pdbx_strand_id
1 'polypeptide(L)'
;MSQAAQICRAGTSLLLTLFISIIAMTAAVSAHEIRPAYLQIDQVGHNRFSVLWRTPILSGMRLPVLLKFSDGIKPVTEPLERELSDSVIERSIVESSGGLPGERITFVGLQATITDVMVRVKLEDGSVTTTLVRPSQPWVDIQARQTTLEVVKVFIVSGIEHILFGFDHLLFVAALMLIVRRWGMLLKTVTAFTVAHSITLTCATMGWVNLPSGPVEIMIAFSIVLVGAEIIRMERGGTSLAIEWPWIVAFFFGLLHGFGFAGALADFGLPQGDIPLALFSFNVGVELGQLMFIGAILLVVHSIRQIFQIPRKAIVASAYVIGTIAAFWCAERLHSTFV
;
A
#
# COMPACT_ATOMS: atom_id res chain seq x y z
N MET A 1 -4.27 8.59 -61.20
CA MET A 1 -4.24 8.28 -59.74
C MET A 1 -4.79 6.86 -59.58
N SER A 2 -4.02 5.92 -59.04
CA SER A 2 -4.33 4.48 -59.15
C SER A 2 -5.54 4.06 -58.30
N GLN A 3 -6.26 3.02 -58.74
CA GLN A 3 -7.40 2.42 -58.02
C GLN A 3 -7.10 2.08 -56.54
N ALA A 4 -5.84 1.81 -56.20
CA ALA A 4 -5.40 1.58 -54.83
C ALA A 4 -5.57 2.82 -53.91
N ALA A 5 -5.40 4.03 -54.43
CA ALA A 5 -5.57 5.27 -53.67
C ALA A 5 -7.05 5.60 -53.38
N GLN A 6 -7.98 5.15 -54.22
CA GLN A 6 -9.42 5.32 -53.99
C GLN A 6 -9.95 4.34 -52.93
N ILE A 7 -9.49 3.09 -52.93
CA ILE A 7 -9.88 2.08 -51.93
C ILE A 7 -9.36 2.46 -50.54
N CYS A 8 -8.13 2.99 -50.46
CA CYS A 8 -7.55 3.43 -49.19
C CYS A 8 -8.25 4.67 -48.58
N ARG A 9 -8.77 5.59 -49.43
CA ARG A 9 -9.58 6.74 -49.00
C ARG A 9 -11.00 6.34 -48.57
N ALA A 10 -11.59 5.34 -49.21
CA ALA A 10 -12.90 4.83 -48.83
C ALA A 10 -12.87 4.08 -47.48
N GLY A 11 -11.82 3.30 -47.22
CA GLY A 11 -11.62 2.60 -45.95
C GLY A 11 -11.35 3.54 -44.76
N THR A 12 -10.57 4.61 -44.98
CA THR A 12 -10.34 5.65 -43.95
C THR A 12 -11.60 6.46 -43.68
N SER A 13 -12.40 6.79 -44.70
CA SER A 13 -13.70 7.44 -44.48
C SER A 13 -14.65 6.55 -43.69
N LEU A 14 -14.75 5.25 -44.02
CA LEU A 14 -15.61 4.29 -43.32
C LEU A 14 -15.22 4.15 -41.84
N LEU A 15 -13.92 3.98 -41.55
CA LEU A 15 -13.38 3.93 -40.18
C LEU A 15 -13.65 5.21 -39.41
N LEU A 16 -13.52 6.38 -40.04
CA LEU A 16 -13.80 7.66 -39.41
C LEU A 16 -15.29 7.80 -39.09
N THR A 17 -16.20 7.42 -40.00
CA THR A 17 -17.65 7.41 -39.71
C THR A 17 -18.01 6.41 -38.62
N LEU A 18 -17.38 5.23 -38.58
CA LEU A 18 -17.60 4.24 -37.54
C LEU A 18 -17.12 4.77 -36.18
N PHE A 19 -15.95 5.42 -36.14
CA PHE A 19 -15.39 6.03 -34.94
C PHE A 19 -16.22 7.21 -34.44
N ILE A 20 -16.69 8.08 -35.34
CA ILE A 20 -17.61 9.18 -35.01
C ILE A 20 -18.95 8.64 -34.53
N SER A 21 -19.46 7.54 -35.12
CA SER A 21 -20.70 6.89 -34.67
C SER A 21 -20.54 6.28 -33.28
N ILE A 22 -19.41 5.62 -33.00
CA ILE A 22 -19.10 5.06 -31.67
C ILE A 22 -18.99 6.20 -30.64
N ILE A 23 -18.31 7.30 -30.95
CA ILE A 23 -18.24 8.48 -30.08
C ILE A 23 -19.63 9.08 -29.85
N ALA A 24 -20.46 9.18 -30.90
CA ALA A 24 -21.83 9.65 -30.78
C ALA A 24 -22.71 8.73 -29.91
N MET A 25 -22.45 7.41 -29.89
CA MET A 25 -23.13 6.47 -28.99
C MET A 25 -22.64 6.55 -27.54
N THR A 26 -21.41 7.04 -27.28
CA THR A 26 -20.93 7.26 -25.89
C THR A 26 -21.56 8.47 -25.21
N ALA A 27 -22.04 9.46 -25.97
CA ALA A 27 -22.65 10.67 -25.42
C ALA A 27 -24.07 10.45 -24.82
N ALA A 28 -24.69 9.30 -25.08
CA ALA A 28 -26.03 8.95 -24.60
C ALA A 28 -26.03 7.96 -23.43
N VAL A 29 -24.86 7.64 -22.85
CA VAL A 29 -24.80 6.86 -21.61
C VAL A 29 -24.90 7.84 -20.45
N SER A 30 -26.12 8.03 -19.94
CA SER A 30 -26.30 8.55 -18.58
C SER A 30 -25.72 7.51 -17.63
N ALA A 31 -24.48 7.71 -17.20
CA ALA A 31 -23.96 7.01 -16.03
C ALA A 31 -24.93 7.29 -14.87
N HIS A 32 -25.57 6.25 -14.36
CA HIS A 32 -26.40 6.39 -13.16
C HIS A 32 -25.47 6.86 -12.04
N GLU A 33 -25.75 8.04 -11.50
CA GLU A 33 -25.00 8.61 -10.40
C GLU A 33 -25.35 7.82 -9.12
N ILE A 34 -24.61 6.75 -8.83
CA ILE A 34 -24.79 5.99 -7.59
C ILE A 34 -24.25 6.87 -6.46
N ARG A 35 -25.16 7.57 -5.78
CA ARG A 35 -24.82 8.40 -4.63
C ARG A 35 -24.84 7.54 -3.38
N PRO A 36 -23.69 7.31 -2.71
CA PRO A 36 -23.67 6.52 -1.48
C PRO A 36 -24.50 7.21 -0.40
N ALA A 37 -25.10 6.42 0.48
CA ALA A 37 -25.61 6.98 1.73
C ALA A 37 -24.41 7.38 2.60
N TYR A 38 -24.60 8.37 3.48
CA TYR A 38 -23.50 8.95 4.24
C TYR A 38 -23.85 9.03 5.71
N LEU A 39 -23.04 8.36 6.54
CA LEU A 39 -23.11 8.44 7.99
C LEU A 39 -21.91 9.25 8.51
N GLN A 40 -22.17 10.29 9.28
CA GLN A 40 -21.14 11.04 9.99
C GLN A 40 -21.41 11.01 11.48
N ILE A 41 -20.38 10.70 12.26
CA ILE A 41 -20.43 10.67 13.72
C ILE A 41 -19.33 11.59 14.23
N ASP A 42 -19.71 12.69 14.86
CA ASP A 42 -18.77 13.62 15.48
C ASP A 42 -18.90 13.54 17.00
N GLN A 43 -17.80 13.32 17.72
CA GLN A 43 -17.80 13.39 19.19
C GLN A 43 -17.93 14.85 19.63
N VAL A 44 -18.94 15.15 20.45
CA VAL A 44 -19.29 16.52 20.92
C VAL A 44 -19.04 16.68 22.42
N GLY A 45 -18.88 15.58 23.15
CA GLY A 45 -18.44 15.55 24.54
C GLY A 45 -17.97 14.15 24.93
N HIS A 46 -17.63 13.94 26.21
CA HIS A 46 -17.05 12.69 26.69
C HIS A 46 -17.81 11.43 26.24
N ASN A 47 -19.14 11.43 26.42
CA ASN A 47 -19.99 10.29 26.06
C ASN A 47 -21.05 10.63 24.99
N ARG A 48 -20.98 11.82 24.37
CA ARG A 48 -22.02 12.31 23.45
C ARG A 48 -21.50 12.50 22.04
N PHE A 49 -22.29 12.04 21.08
CA PHE A 49 -21.92 12.02 19.68
C PHE A 49 -23.05 12.57 18.82
N SER A 50 -22.73 13.53 17.96
CA SER A 50 -23.62 14.03 16.93
C SER A 50 -23.58 13.07 15.75
N VAL A 51 -24.71 12.44 15.48
CA VAL A 51 -24.93 11.55 14.34
C VAL A 51 -25.63 12.35 13.25
N LEU A 52 -25.09 12.30 12.04
CA LEU A 52 -25.73 12.76 10.82
C LEU A 52 -25.88 11.57 9.89
N TRP A 53 -27.12 11.23 9.55
CA TRP A 53 -27.45 10.18 8.61
C TRP A 53 -28.07 10.80 7.36
N ARG A 54 -27.39 10.70 6.22
CA ARG A 54 -27.88 11.18 4.92
C ARG A 54 -28.25 10.00 4.05
N THR A 55 -29.53 9.88 3.75
CA THR A 55 -30.09 8.86 2.87
C THR A 55 -30.45 9.47 1.52
N PRO A 56 -29.98 8.96 0.38
CA PRO A 56 -30.37 9.47 -0.93
C PRO A 56 -31.86 9.20 -1.22
N ILE A 57 -32.48 10.10 -1.98
CA ILE A 57 -33.81 9.89 -2.56
C ILE A 57 -33.60 9.40 -3.99
N LEU A 58 -34.02 8.16 -4.25
CA LEU A 58 -33.92 7.51 -5.56
C LEU A 58 -35.33 7.35 -6.14
N SER A 59 -35.56 7.91 -7.33
CA SER A 59 -36.87 7.89 -8.00
C SER A 59 -38.01 8.43 -7.12
N GLY A 60 -37.75 9.48 -6.33
CA GLY A 60 -38.73 10.10 -5.43
C GLY A 60 -38.99 9.33 -4.14
N MET A 61 -38.29 8.21 -3.89
CA MET A 61 -38.39 7.45 -2.64
C MET A 61 -37.08 7.48 -1.87
N ARG A 62 -37.18 7.66 -0.55
CA ARG A 62 -36.05 7.51 0.36
C ARG A 62 -35.55 6.06 0.34
N LEU A 63 -34.24 5.87 0.25
CA LEU A 63 -33.65 4.53 0.33
C LEU A 63 -34.07 3.85 1.66
N PRO A 64 -34.61 2.61 1.64
CA PRO A 64 -35.14 1.94 2.82
C PRO A 64 -34.01 1.32 3.68
N VAL A 65 -33.04 2.14 4.08
CA VAL A 65 -31.90 1.73 4.92
C VAL A 65 -32.04 2.40 6.28
N LEU A 66 -32.20 1.56 7.31
CA LEU A 66 -32.32 1.99 8.69
C LEU A 66 -31.00 1.84 9.41
N LEU A 67 -30.61 2.90 10.12
CA LEU A 67 -29.45 2.91 10.99
C LEU A 67 -29.79 2.20 12.30
N LYS A 68 -29.10 1.10 12.61
CA LYS A 68 -29.25 0.37 13.87
C LYS A 68 -27.95 0.41 14.65
N PHE A 69 -27.99 1.04 15.82
CA PHE A 69 -26.92 1.01 16.80
C PHE A 69 -26.99 -0.26 17.67
N SER A 70 -25.88 -0.60 18.31
CA SER A 70 -25.80 -1.60 19.37
C SER A 70 -26.51 -1.13 20.64
N ASP A 71 -26.81 -2.07 21.55
CA ASP A 71 -27.57 -1.81 22.78
C ASP A 71 -26.85 -0.83 23.74
N GLY A 72 -25.53 -0.65 23.58
CA GLY A 72 -24.71 0.29 24.35
C GLY A 72 -24.90 1.77 24.00
N ILE A 73 -25.53 2.07 22.85
CA ILE A 73 -25.73 3.43 22.35
C ILE A 73 -27.21 3.80 22.48
N LYS A 74 -27.49 4.86 23.24
CA LYS A 74 -28.86 5.35 23.46
C LYS A 74 -29.08 6.70 22.78
N PRO A 75 -30.21 6.89 22.07
CA PRO A 75 -30.56 8.20 21.54
C PRO A 75 -30.91 9.15 22.70
N VAL A 76 -30.31 10.35 22.68
CA VAL A 76 -30.55 11.43 23.65
C VAL A 76 -31.60 12.41 23.13
N THR A 77 -31.60 12.65 21.81
CA THR A 77 -32.56 13.52 21.14
C THR A 77 -33.32 12.75 20.08
N GLU A 78 -34.57 13.14 19.83
CA GLU A 78 -35.27 12.70 18.62
C GLU A 78 -34.50 13.19 17.37
N PRO A 79 -34.42 12.38 16.30
CA PRO A 79 -33.76 12.80 15.07
C PRO A 79 -34.48 14.01 14.46
N LEU A 80 -33.75 15.10 14.29
CA LEU A 80 -34.24 16.22 13.49
C LEU A 80 -34.07 15.84 12.01
N GLU A 81 -35.19 15.62 11.34
CA GLU A 81 -35.23 15.31 9.91
C GLU A 81 -35.28 16.60 9.08
N ARG A 82 -34.48 16.63 8.02
CA ARG A 82 -34.49 17.67 7.00
C ARG A 82 -34.45 17.02 5.63
N GLU A 83 -35.55 17.19 4.90
CA GLU A 83 -35.63 16.76 3.51
C GLU A 83 -34.95 17.79 2.59
N LEU A 84 -34.09 17.29 1.70
CA LEU A 84 -33.49 18.02 0.59
C LEU A 84 -34.06 17.48 -0.71
N SER A 85 -33.85 18.20 -1.81
CA SER A 85 -34.33 17.81 -3.14
C SER A 85 -33.79 16.45 -3.62
N ASP A 86 -32.68 15.97 -3.06
CA ASP A 86 -31.98 14.76 -3.50
C ASP A 86 -31.70 13.75 -2.38
N SER A 87 -32.02 14.08 -1.13
CA SER A 87 -31.64 13.29 0.04
C SER A 87 -32.41 13.71 1.28
N VAL A 88 -32.54 12.79 2.22
CA VAL A 88 -33.05 13.04 3.57
C VAL A 88 -31.86 13.07 4.52
N ILE A 89 -31.76 14.11 5.34
CA ILE A 89 -30.75 14.22 6.38
C ILE A 89 -31.44 14.12 7.73
N GLU A 90 -31.00 13.18 8.56
CA GLU A 90 -31.38 13.06 9.95
C GLU A 90 -30.19 13.44 10.82
N ARG A 91 -30.42 14.32 11.81
CA ARG A 91 -29.41 14.65 12.82
C ARG A 91 -29.93 14.31 14.20
N SER A 92 -29.15 13.53 14.95
CA SER A 92 -29.47 13.17 16.34
C SER A 92 -28.22 13.24 17.22
N ILE A 93 -28.44 13.27 18.52
CA ILE A 93 -27.38 13.09 19.51
C ILE A 93 -27.60 11.72 20.14
N VAL A 94 -26.55 10.91 20.15
CA VAL A 94 -26.51 9.62 20.85
C VAL A 94 -25.51 9.68 21.99
N GLU A 95 -25.78 8.90 23.03
CA GLU A 95 -24.90 8.74 24.18
C GLU A 95 -24.46 7.28 24.28
N SER A 96 -23.16 7.07 24.46
CA SER A 96 -22.60 5.75 24.71
C SER A 96 -21.94 5.72 26.09
N SER A 97 -22.36 4.78 26.93
CA SER A 97 -21.80 4.59 28.27
C SER A 97 -20.37 4.04 28.25
N GLY A 98 -19.96 3.37 27.18
CA GLY A 98 -18.62 2.78 27.01
C GLY A 98 -17.76 3.46 25.95
N GLY A 99 -18.23 4.56 25.35
CA GLY A 99 -17.65 5.16 24.15
C GLY A 99 -18.15 4.50 22.86
N LEU A 100 -17.90 5.14 21.73
CA LEU A 100 -18.22 4.61 20.40
C LEU A 100 -17.25 3.55 19.86
N PRO A 101 -15.95 3.57 20.20
CA PRO A 101 -15.03 2.57 19.69
C PRO A 101 -15.29 1.17 20.28
N GLY A 102 -15.28 0.14 19.43
CA GLY A 102 -15.67 -1.24 19.74
C GLY A 102 -17.13 -1.58 19.44
N GLU A 103 -17.96 -0.58 19.18
CA GLU A 103 -19.39 -0.77 18.89
C GLU A 103 -19.64 -1.09 17.41
N ARG A 104 -20.67 -1.90 17.16
CA ARG A 104 -21.12 -2.25 15.81
C ARG A 104 -22.30 -1.40 15.38
N ILE A 105 -22.20 -0.80 14.20
CA ILE A 105 -23.30 -0.11 13.52
C ILE A 105 -23.78 -0.96 12.36
N THR A 106 -25.08 -1.27 12.31
CA THR A 106 -25.69 -2.09 11.27
C THR A 106 -26.62 -1.24 10.41
N PHE A 107 -26.57 -1.42 9.09
CA PHE A 107 -27.42 -0.75 8.11
C PHE A 107 -28.48 -1.72 7.61
N VAL A 108 -29.60 -1.79 8.33
CA VAL A 108 -30.66 -2.75 8.04
C VAL A 108 -31.34 -2.35 6.72
N GLY A 109 -31.35 -3.25 5.75
CA GLY A 109 -31.94 -3.01 4.42
C GLY A 109 -30.91 -2.70 3.34
N LEU A 110 -29.66 -2.39 3.71
CA LEU A 110 -28.59 -2.08 2.75
C LEU A 110 -28.31 -3.24 1.80
N GLN A 111 -28.41 -4.48 2.29
CA GLN A 111 -28.20 -5.70 1.51
C GLN A 111 -29.18 -5.86 0.33
N ALA A 112 -30.31 -5.14 0.34
CA ALA A 112 -31.30 -5.13 -0.74
C ALA A 112 -31.08 -4.00 -1.75
N THR A 113 -29.95 -3.28 -1.65
CA THR A 113 -29.64 -2.10 -2.46
C THR A 113 -28.31 -2.27 -3.20
N ILE A 114 -28.11 -1.46 -4.24
CA ILE A 114 -26.83 -1.36 -4.97
C ILE A 114 -25.96 -0.20 -4.48
N THR A 115 -26.36 0.45 -3.39
CA THR A 115 -25.73 1.67 -2.87
C THR A 115 -24.81 1.32 -1.71
N ASP A 116 -23.63 1.91 -1.69
CA ASP A 116 -22.71 1.80 -0.55
C ASP A 116 -23.02 2.85 0.52
N VAL A 117 -22.54 2.62 1.74
CA VAL A 117 -22.58 3.62 2.81
C VAL A 117 -21.18 4.09 3.14
N MET A 118 -20.94 5.39 3.03
CA MET A 118 -19.71 6.00 3.51
C MET A 118 -19.89 6.41 4.97
N VAL A 119 -19.10 5.82 5.85
CA VAL A 119 -19.12 6.08 7.29
C VAL A 119 -17.90 6.90 7.67
N ARG A 120 -18.12 8.09 8.23
CA ARG A 120 -17.08 8.98 8.71
C ARG A 120 -17.23 9.17 10.22
N VAL A 121 -16.21 8.81 10.99
CA VAL A 121 -16.17 9.04 12.43
C VAL A 121 -15.09 10.06 12.74
N LYS A 122 -15.45 11.12 13.45
CA LYS A 122 -14.55 12.13 13.96
C LYS A 122 -14.60 12.14 15.48
N LEU A 123 -13.46 11.86 16.13
CA LEU A 123 -13.35 11.89 17.59
C LEU A 123 -12.86 13.25 18.09
N GLU A 124 -12.95 13.47 19.40
CA GLU A 124 -12.57 14.75 20.05
C GLU A 124 -11.08 15.07 19.88
N ASP A 125 -10.24 14.05 19.72
CA ASP A 125 -8.80 14.18 19.44
C ASP A 125 -8.47 14.62 18.00
N GLY A 126 -9.49 14.82 17.17
CA GLY A 126 -9.34 15.23 15.76
C GLY A 126 -9.06 14.07 14.79
N SER A 127 -8.96 12.82 15.28
CA SER A 127 -8.88 11.66 14.40
C SER A 127 -10.14 11.52 13.55
N VAL A 128 -9.94 11.19 12.27
CA VAL A 128 -11.03 10.98 11.32
C VAL A 128 -10.81 9.63 10.63
N THR A 129 -11.76 8.72 10.79
CA THR A 129 -11.77 7.42 10.10
C THR A 129 -12.89 7.42 9.08
N THR A 130 -12.59 7.02 7.85
CA THR A 130 -13.61 6.86 6.79
C THR A 130 -13.63 5.41 6.32
N THR A 131 -14.77 4.76 6.47
CA THR A 131 -14.97 3.35 6.09
C THR A 131 -16.10 3.26 5.08
N LEU A 132 -15.88 2.49 4.00
CA LEU A 132 -16.93 2.18 3.02
C LEU A 132 -17.60 0.86 3.38
N VAL A 133 -18.91 0.89 3.60
CA VAL A 133 -19.73 -0.27 3.94
C VAL A 133 -20.51 -0.69 2.70
N ARG A 134 -20.39 -1.98 2.34
CA ARG A 134 -20.98 -2.54 1.12
C ARG A 134 -22.25 -3.34 1.44
N PRO A 135 -23.19 -3.49 0.49
CA PRO A 135 -24.37 -4.35 0.67
C PRO A 135 -24.05 -5.80 1.10
N SER A 136 -22.89 -6.34 0.71
CA SER A 136 -22.43 -7.69 1.10
C SER A 136 -22.01 -7.79 2.58
N GLN A 137 -21.69 -6.67 3.22
CA GLN A 137 -21.30 -6.57 4.62
C GLN A 137 -21.99 -5.33 5.22
N PRO A 138 -23.30 -5.38 5.51
CA PRO A 138 -24.11 -4.21 5.88
C PRO A 138 -23.90 -3.76 7.33
N TRP A 139 -22.67 -3.85 7.83
CA TRP A 139 -22.28 -3.38 9.16
C TRP A 139 -20.85 -2.85 9.16
N VAL A 140 -20.55 -2.00 10.13
CA VAL A 140 -19.20 -1.54 10.43
C VAL A 140 -18.94 -1.68 11.92
N ASP A 141 -17.77 -2.20 12.26
CA ASP A 141 -17.25 -2.18 13.63
C ASP A 141 -16.43 -0.88 13.77
N ILE A 142 -16.85 0.01 14.67
CA ILE A 142 -16.13 1.26 14.91
C ILE A 142 -14.83 0.90 15.60
N GLN A 143 -13.70 1.07 14.91
CA GLN A 143 -12.43 0.62 15.46
C GLN A 143 -12.10 1.37 16.75
N ALA A 144 -11.82 0.61 17.81
CA ALA A 144 -11.09 1.10 18.98
C ALA A 144 -9.87 1.89 18.52
N ARG A 145 -9.65 3.09 19.06
CA ARG A 145 -8.41 3.83 18.82
C ARG A 145 -7.27 2.87 19.13
N GLN A 146 -6.48 2.52 18.12
CA GLN A 146 -5.29 1.73 18.36
C GLN A 146 -4.41 2.53 19.31
N THR A 147 -4.01 1.90 20.42
CA THR A 147 -3.07 2.55 21.32
C THR A 147 -1.77 2.83 20.57
N THR A 148 -1.03 3.86 20.94
CA THR A 148 0.29 4.16 20.35
C THR A 148 1.20 2.93 20.36
N LEU A 149 1.11 2.10 21.41
CA LEU A 149 1.86 0.85 21.51
C LEU A 149 1.40 -0.22 20.50
N GLU A 150 0.09 -0.33 20.26
CA GLU A 150 -0.44 -1.24 19.25
C GLU A 150 -0.01 -0.82 17.85
N VAL A 151 -0.09 0.48 17.51
CA VAL A 151 0.43 1.01 16.24
C VAL A 151 1.91 0.65 16.10
N VAL A 152 2.74 0.98 17.09
CA VAL A 152 4.18 0.67 17.06
C VAL A 152 4.43 -0.83 16.85
N LYS A 153 3.74 -1.69 17.59
CA LYS A 153 3.91 -3.14 17.49
C LYS A 153 3.51 -3.68 16.12
N VAL A 154 2.33 -3.28 15.62
CA VAL A 154 1.81 -3.71 14.31
C VAL A 154 2.79 -3.31 13.21
N PHE A 155 3.27 -2.07 13.21
CA PHE A 155 4.17 -1.60 12.15
C PHE A 155 5.59 -2.14 12.26
N ILE A 156 6.12 -2.37 13.47
CA ILE A 156 7.41 -3.08 13.62
C ILE A 156 7.30 -4.50 13.03
N VAL A 157 6.26 -5.25 13.36
CA VAL A 157 6.05 -6.61 12.83
C VAL A 157 5.86 -6.56 11.32
N SER A 158 5.05 -5.64 10.81
CA SER A 158 4.85 -5.44 9.38
C SER A 158 6.17 -5.12 8.65
N GLY A 159 7.04 -4.28 9.22
CA GLY A 159 8.36 -4.00 8.65
C GLY A 159 9.30 -5.21 8.63
N ILE A 160 9.26 -6.04 9.67
CA ILE A 160 9.99 -7.31 9.70
C ILE A 160 9.47 -8.25 8.60
N GLU A 161 8.16 -8.43 8.52
CA GLU A 161 7.51 -9.30 7.53
C GLU A 161 7.77 -8.80 6.11
N HIS A 162 7.74 -7.50 5.87
CA HIS A 162 8.07 -6.89 4.60
C HIS A 162 9.46 -7.33 4.10
N ILE A 163 10.47 -7.35 4.97
CA ILE A 163 11.82 -7.78 4.60
C ILE A 163 11.89 -9.30 4.44
N LEU A 164 11.28 -10.07 5.35
CA LEU A 164 11.36 -11.53 5.32
C LEU A 164 10.59 -12.16 4.14
N PHE A 165 9.51 -11.51 3.68
CA PHE A 165 8.74 -11.96 2.51
C PHE A 165 9.14 -11.22 1.22
N GLY A 166 9.87 -10.11 1.33
CA GLY A 166 10.44 -9.38 0.20
C GLY A 166 11.72 -10.05 -0.29
N PHE A 167 11.60 -11.12 -1.09
CA PHE A 167 12.77 -11.89 -1.55
C PHE A 167 13.82 -11.05 -2.29
N ASP A 168 13.44 -9.99 -3.00
CA ASP A 168 14.37 -9.02 -3.59
C ASP A 168 15.29 -8.39 -2.53
N HIS A 169 14.75 -8.01 -1.38
CA HIS A 169 15.51 -7.42 -0.27
C HIS A 169 16.51 -8.43 0.31
N LEU A 170 16.07 -9.68 0.53
CA LEU A 170 16.94 -10.72 1.08
C LEU A 170 18.08 -11.05 0.12
N LEU A 171 17.80 -11.17 -1.18
CA LEU A 171 18.82 -11.40 -2.21
C LEU A 171 19.79 -10.24 -2.31
N PHE A 172 19.29 -9.01 -2.25
CA PHE A 172 20.11 -7.80 -2.24
C PHE A 172 21.06 -7.75 -1.02
N VAL A 173 20.52 -7.97 0.19
CA VAL A 173 21.31 -7.99 1.43
C VAL A 173 22.33 -9.14 1.39
N ALA A 174 21.94 -10.34 0.93
CA ALA A 174 22.86 -11.45 0.76
C ALA A 174 24.00 -11.12 -0.22
N ALA A 175 23.69 -10.42 -1.31
CA ALA A 175 24.70 -9.96 -2.26
C ALA A 175 25.66 -8.94 -1.64
N LEU A 176 25.15 -7.99 -0.85
CA LEU A 176 25.97 -7.03 -0.11
C LEU A 176 26.89 -7.72 0.91
N MET A 177 26.43 -8.77 1.59
CA MET A 177 27.27 -9.56 2.51
C MET A 177 28.47 -10.20 1.81
N LEU A 178 28.38 -10.49 0.50
CA LEU A 178 29.49 -11.03 -0.28
C LEU A 178 30.51 -9.96 -0.67
N ILE A 179 30.09 -8.70 -0.83
CA ILE A 179 30.98 -7.56 -1.12
C ILE A 179 31.62 -7.01 0.18
N VAL A 180 30.80 -6.81 1.22
CA VAL A 180 31.17 -6.07 2.42
C VAL A 180 31.67 -7.01 3.51
N ARG A 181 33.00 -7.13 3.63
CA ARG A 181 33.64 -8.06 4.59
C ARG A 181 33.71 -7.57 6.03
N ARG A 182 33.60 -6.25 6.28
CA ARG A 182 33.75 -5.65 7.61
C ARG A 182 32.38 -5.34 8.21
N TRP A 183 32.12 -5.83 9.43
CA TRP A 183 30.84 -5.65 10.12
C TRP A 183 30.38 -4.19 10.21
N GLY A 184 31.26 -3.27 10.62
CA GLY A 184 30.89 -1.84 10.72
C GLY A 184 30.50 -1.22 9.37
N MET A 185 31.12 -1.66 8.27
CA MET A 185 30.74 -1.18 6.93
C MET A 185 29.44 -1.84 6.46
N LEU A 186 29.20 -3.10 6.83
CA LEU A 186 27.95 -3.80 6.50
C LEU A 186 26.76 -3.11 7.17
N LEU A 187 26.86 -2.84 8.47
CA LEU A 187 25.85 -2.06 9.21
C LEU A 187 25.62 -0.70 8.55
N LYS A 188 26.69 0.07 8.30
CA LYS A 188 26.57 1.37 7.62
C LYS A 188 25.86 1.25 6.26
N THR A 189 26.12 0.19 5.51
CA THR A 189 25.54 -0.03 4.18
C THR A 189 24.05 -0.39 4.25
N VAL A 190 23.68 -1.27 5.18
CA VAL A 190 22.29 -1.68 5.40
C VAL A 190 21.46 -0.53 5.94
N THR A 191 21.96 0.20 6.95
CA THR A 191 21.29 1.38 7.48
C THR A 191 21.15 2.47 6.41
N ALA A 192 22.14 2.68 5.53
CA ALA A 192 22.02 3.62 4.42
C ALA A 192 20.92 3.23 3.44
N PHE A 193 20.76 1.92 3.16
CA PHE A 193 19.64 1.41 2.37
C PHE A 193 18.29 1.70 3.06
N THR A 194 18.16 1.42 4.36
CA THR A 194 16.91 1.64 5.11
C THR A 194 16.54 3.11 5.17
N VAL A 195 17.50 4.01 5.38
CA VAL A 195 17.26 5.46 5.37
C VAL A 195 16.73 5.90 4.00
N ALA A 196 17.35 5.44 2.90
CA ALA A 196 16.90 5.77 1.56
C ALA A 196 15.51 5.19 1.23
N HIS A 197 15.27 3.96 1.64
CA HIS A 197 13.96 3.31 1.56
C HIS A 197 12.91 4.11 2.33
N SER A 198 13.23 4.56 3.54
CA SER A 198 12.35 5.38 4.39
C SER A 198 11.93 6.67 3.69
N ILE A 199 12.88 7.35 3.04
CA ILE A 199 12.64 8.60 2.32
C ILE A 199 11.61 8.37 1.21
N THR A 200 11.83 7.37 0.36
CA THR A 200 10.99 7.14 -0.81
C THR A 200 9.64 6.54 -0.46
N LEU A 201 9.59 5.65 0.53
CA LEU A 201 8.32 5.18 1.10
C LEU A 201 7.50 6.34 1.68
N THR A 202 8.14 7.27 2.39
CA THR A 202 7.46 8.46 2.91
C THR A 202 6.93 9.35 1.79
N CYS A 203 7.75 9.64 0.77
CA CYS A 203 7.33 10.43 -0.39
C CYS A 203 6.13 9.80 -1.12
N ALA A 204 6.13 8.47 -1.25
CA ALA A 204 5.06 7.77 -1.93
C ALA A 204 3.79 7.66 -1.07
N THR A 205 3.93 7.38 0.23
CA THR A 205 2.80 7.32 1.18
C THR A 205 2.10 8.68 1.32
N MET A 206 2.88 9.77 1.34
CA MET A 206 2.34 11.14 1.38
C MET A 206 1.75 11.60 0.05
N GLY A 207 1.85 10.78 -1.01
CA GLY A 207 1.39 11.12 -2.35
C GLY A 207 2.21 12.22 -3.04
N TRP A 208 3.42 12.53 -2.55
CA TRP A 208 4.30 13.52 -3.16
C TRP A 208 4.90 13.02 -4.47
N VAL A 209 5.13 11.71 -4.57
CA VAL A 209 5.69 11.06 -5.77
C VAL A 209 4.92 9.77 -6.02
N ASN A 210 4.35 9.65 -7.22
CA ASN A 210 3.68 8.43 -7.68
C ASN A 210 4.41 7.89 -8.90
N LEU A 211 5.01 6.71 -8.76
CA LEU A 211 5.66 5.99 -9.84
C LEU A 211 4.86 4.72 -10.18
N PRO A 212 4.76 4.35 -11.47
CA PRO A 212 4.17 3.07 -11.85
C PRO A 212 5.01 1.91 -11.30
N SER A 213 4.35 0.90 -10.73
CA SER A 213 5.03 -0.23 -10.08
C SER A 213 5.87 -1.06 -11.04
N GLY A 214 5.39 -1.31 -12.26
CA GLY A 214 6.10 -2.15 -13.26
C GLY A 214 7.56 -1.73 -13.49
N PRO A 215 7.83 -0.48 -13.95
CA PRO A 215 9.21 0.00 -14.12
C PRO A 215 10.05 -0.04 -12.83
N VAL A 216 9.45 0.24 -11.67
CA VAL A 216 10.15 0.20 -10.37
C VAL A 216 10.59 -1.23 -10.05
N GLU A 217 9.71 -2.21 -10.17
CA GLU A 217 9.99 -3.62 -9.88
C GLU A 217 11.06 -4.22 -10.82
N ILE A 218 11.06 -3.80 -12.10
CA ILE A 218 12.10 -4.17 -13.07
C ILE A 218 13.46 -3.60 -12.65
N MET A 219 13.50 -2.32 -12.24
CA MET A 219 14.73 -1.67 -11.78
C MET A 219 15.27 -2.27 -10.48
N ILE A 220 14.37 -2.68 -9.57
CA ILE A 220 14.72 -3.44 -8.36
C ILE A 220 15.41 -4.76 -8.76
N ALA A 221 14.80 -5.59 -9.61
CA ALA A 221 15.42 -6.84 -10.06
C ALA A 221 16.76 -6.60 -10.76
N PHE A 222 16.82 -5.60 -11.65
CA PHE A 222 18.04 -5.24 -12.36
C PHE A 222 19.16 -4.79 -11.44
N SER A 223 18.86 -4.05 -10.36
CA SER A 223 19.85 -3.65 -9.36
C SER A 223 20.57 -4.84 -8.72
N ILE A 224 19.85 -5.93 -8.46
CA ILE A 224 20.42 -7.15 -7.86
C ILE A 224 21.34 -7.86 -8.87
N VAL A 225 20.97 -7.87 -10.15
CA VAL A 225 21.85 -8.37 -11.23
C VAL A 225 23.16 -7.57 -11.27
N LEU A 226 23.09 -6.25 -11.16
CA LEU A 226 24.28 -5.39 -11.12
C LEU A 226 25.17 -5.71 -9.91
N VAL A 227 24.62 -5.87 -8.71
CA VAL A 227 25.41 -6.26 -7.53
C VAL A 227 26.04 -7.65 -7.72
N GLY A 228 25.31 -8.59 -8.31
CA GLY A 228 25.83 -9.91 -8.70
C GLY A 228 27.08 -9.80 -9.59
N ALA A 229 27.03 -8.94 -10.61
CA ALA A 229 28.17 -8.68 -11.49
C ALA A 229 29.35 -8.02 -10.75
N GLU A 230 29.07 -7.13 -9.80
CA GLU A 230 30.10 -6.47 -8.99
C GLU A 230 30.81 -7.44 -8.03
N ILE A 231 30.13 -8.47 -7.52
CA ILE A 231 30.79 -9.56 -6.76
C ILE A 231 31.80 -10.30 -7.65
N ILE A 232 31.43 -10.62 -8.89
CA ILE A 232 32.33 -11.28 -9.85
C ILE A 232 33.52 -10.38 -10.20
N ARG A 233 33.28 -9.07 -10.40
CA ARG A 233 34.34 -8.08 -10.64
C ARG A 233 35.33 -8.06 -9.48
N MET A 234 34.84 -8.02 -8.24
CA MET A 234 35.68 -8.04 -7.03
C MET A 234 36.55 -9.29 -6.96
N GLU A 235 35.98 -10.47 -7.23
CA GLU A 235 36.73 -11.73 -7.18
C GLU A 235 37.80 -11.86 -8.28
N ARG A 236 37.63 -11.15 -9.40
CA ARG A 236 38.64 -11.00 -10.46
C ARG A 236 39.72 -9.95 -10.14
N GLY A 237 39.66 -9.32 -8.97
CA GLY A 237 40.62 -8.29 -8.54
C GLY A 237 40.33 -6.88 -9.08
N GLY A 238 39.15 -6.65 -9.67
CA GLY A 238 38.72 -5.32 -10.09
C GLY A 238 38.15 -4.51 -8.92
N THR A 239 38.06 -3.19 -9.12
CA THR A 239 37.39 -2.27 -8.18
C THR A 239 36.26 -1.52 -8.87
N SER A 240 35.35 -0.97 -8.07
CA SER A 240 34.20 -0.17 -8.50
C SER A 240 33.63 0.63 -7.33
N LEU A 241 32.68 1.51 -7.62
CA LEU A 241 31.95 2.25 -6.58
C LEU A 241 31.21 1.32 -5.61
N ALA A 242 30.63 0.22 -6.09
CA ALA A 242 29.91 -0.73 -5.24
C ALA A 242 30.85 -1.50 -4.29
N ILE A 243 32.10 -1.68 -4.69
CA ILE A 243 33.12 -2.39 -3.89
C ILE A 243 33.78 -1.44 -2.89
N GLU A 244 34.16 -0.24 -3.33
CA GLU A 244 34.89 0.72 -2.52
C GLU A 244 33.96 1.52 -1.58
N TRP A 245 32.76 1.87 -2.06
CA TRP A 245 31.78 2.71 -1.36
C TRP A 245 30.37 2.05 -1.38
N PRO A 246 30.24 0.81 -0.86
CA PRO A 246 29.00 0.03 -0.92
C PRO A 246 27.79 0.77 -0.36
N TRP A 247 27.98 1.58 0.68
CA TRP A 247 26.92 2.36 1.33
C TRP A 247 26.29 3.41 0.42
N ILE A 248 27.03 3.98 -0.54
CA ILE A 248 26.47 4.93 -1.52
C ILE A 248 25.56 4.18 -2.49
N VAL A 249 26.03 3.05 -3.01
CA VAL A 249 25.26 2.23 -3.96
C VAL A 249 24.00 1.68 -3.29
N ALA A 250 24.12 1.19 -2.05
CA ALA A 250 22.99 0.72 -1.26
C ALA A 250 21.98 1.84 -0.95
N PHE A 251 22.43 3.08 -0.73
CA PHE A 251 21.55 4.23 -0.60
C PHE A 251 20.72 4.45 -1.87
N PHE A 252 21.34 4.49 -3.06
CA PHE A 252 20.60 4.68 -4.31
C PHE A 252 19.64 3.54 -4.62
N PHE A 253 20.02 2.29 -4.33
CA PHE A 253 19.10 1.17 -4.48
C PHE A 253 17.98 1.19 -3.43
N GLY A 254 18.24 1.62 -2.20
CA GLY A 254 17.21 1.86 -1.20
C GLY A 254 16.14 2.85 -1.66
N LEU A 255 16.54 3.92 -2.37
CA LEU A 255 15.58 4.86 -2.97
C LEU A 255 14.64 4.17 -3.97
N LEU A 256 15.16 3.26 -4.80
CA LEU A 256 14.32 2.52 -5.76
C LEU A 256 13.37 1.55 -5.05
N HIS A 257 13.87 0.85 -4.04
CA HIS A 257 13.10 -0.16 -3.31
C HIS A 257 11.92 0.43 -2.52
N GLY A 258 12.06 1.61 -1.93
CA GLY A 258 10.97 2.22 -1.15
C GLY A 258 9.73 2.56 -1.97
N PHE A 259 9.88 2.77 -3.29
CA PHE A 259 8.74 2.95 -4.20
C PHE A 259 7.97 1.65 -4.47
N GLY A 260 8.61 0.48 -4.36
CA GLY A 260 7.98 -0.81 -4.64
C GLY A 260 6.92 -1.23 -3.63
N PHE A 261 6.83 -0.58 -2.47
CA PHE A 261 5.94 -0.98 -1.38
C PHE A 261 4.83 0.04 -1.05
N ALA A 262 4.82 1.21 -1.69
CA ALA A 262 3.97 2.33 -1.32
C ALA A 262 2.46 2.01 -1.30
N GLY A 263 1.98 1.15 -2.22
CA GLY A 263 0.57 0.78 -2.30
C GLY A 263 0.06 0.03 -1.07
N ALA A 264 0.88 -0.85 -0.48
CA ALA A 264 0.48 -1.69 0.63
C ALA A 264 0.21 -0.91 1.93
N LEU A 265 0.85 0.25 2.13
CA LEU A 265 0.67 1.06 3.33
C LEU A 265 -0.64 1.88 3.28
N ALA A 266 -1.08 2.28 2.08
CA ALA A 266 -2.34 2.98 1.88
C ALA A 266 -3.56 2.11 2.26
N ASP A 267 -3.45 0.79 2.10
CA ASP A 267 -4.51 -0.17 2.40
C ASP A 267 -4.81 -0.32 3.90
N PHE A 268 -3.90 0.11 4.79
CA PHE A 268 -4.11 0.03 6.24
C PHE A 268 -5.10 1.05 6.80
N GLY A 269 -5.55 2.03 6.00
CA GLY A 269 -6.63 2.95 6.38
C GLY A 269 -6.36 3.77 7.65
N LEU A 270 -5.08 4.05 7.95
CA LEU A 270 -4.67 4.71 9.19
C LEU A 270 -5.24 6.12 9.34
N PRO A 271 -5.60 6.53 10.58
CA PRO A 271 -5.83 7.94 10.89
C PRO A 271 -4.59 8.77 10.50
N GLN A 272 -4.79 9.92 9.87
CA GLN A 272 -3.68 10.73 9.33
C GLN A 272 -2.62 11.11 10.39
N GLY A 273 -3.01 11.23 11.66
CA GLY A 273 -2.10 11.55 12.77
C GLY A 273 -1.10 10.44 13.10
N ASP A 274 -1.42 9.18 12.80
CA ASP A 274 -0.58 8.03 13.15
C ASP A 274 0.43 7.68 12.03
N ILE A 275 0.31 8.27 10.85
CA ILE A 275 1.16 7.97 9.67
C ILE A 275 2.66 8.15 9.97
N PRO A 276 3.14 9.27 10.57
CA PRO A 276 4.57 9.42 10.84
C PRO A 276 5.12 8.37 11.81
N LEU A 277 4.34 8.03 12.84
CA LEU A 277 4.73 7.00 13.81
C LEU A 277 4.73 5.62 13.15
N ALA A 278 3.70 5.30 12.37
CA ALA A 278 3.60 4.06 11.61
C ALA A 278 4.78 3.88 10.65
N LEU A 279 5.12 4.92 9.87
CA LEU A 279 6.28 4.91 8.96
C LEU A 279 7.59 4.72 9.72
N PHE A 280 7.78 5.43 10.83
CA PHE A 280 8.99 5.26 11.65
C PHE A 280 9.10 3.84 12.22
N SER A 281 8.03 3.33 12.84
CA SER A 281 7.96 1.97 13.40
C SER A 281 8.15 0.89 12.34
N PHE A 282 7.60 1.09 11.14
CA PHE A 282 7.80 0.21 10.00
C PHE A 282 9.28 0.13 9.60
N ASN A 283 9.96 1.27 9.46
CA ASN A 283 11.37 1.29 9.08
C ASN A 283 12.30 0.74 10.19
N VAL A 284 11.93 0.89 11.46
CA VAL A 284 12.58 0.17 12.56
C VAL A 284 12.41 -1.34 12.38
N GLY A 285 11.20 -1.80 12.04
CA GLY A 285 10.93 -3.19 11.70
C GLY A 285 11.78 -3.70 10.53
N VAL A 286 11.93 -2.88 9.47
CA VAL A 286 12.78 -3.18 8.30
C VAL A 286 14.24 -3.41 8.71
N GLU A 287 14.84 -2.47 9.45
CA GLU A 287 16.22 -2.59 9.93
C GLU A 287 16.39 -3.85 10.78
N LEU A 288 15.46 -4.10 11.72
CA LEU A 288 15.47 -5.32 12.55
C LEU A 288 15.38 -6.59 11.70
N GLY A 289 14.49 -6.62 10.71
CA GLY A 289 14.34 -7.73 9.76
C GLY A 289 15.64 -8.03 9.01
N GLN A 290 16.32 -6.99 8.51
CA GLN A 290 17.60 -7.14 7.82
C GLN A 290 18.69 -7.65 8.76
N LEU A 291 18.79 -7.11 9.97
CA LEU A 291 19.78 -7.55 10.96
C LEU A 291 19.54 -9.00 11.40
N MET A 292 18.28 -9.41 11.57
CA MET A 292 17.92 -10.81 11.84
C MET A 292 18.35 -11.74 10.71
N PHE A 293 18.08 -11.36 9.46
CA PHE A 293 18.49 -12.15 8.29
C PHE A 293 20.02 -12.26 8.19
N ILE A 294 20.75 -11.15 8.35
CA ILE A 294 22.22 -11.13 8.34
C ILE A 294 22.76 -12.04 9.46
N GLY A 295 22.22 -11.92 10.68
CA GLY A 295 22.60 -12.76 11.81
C GLY A 295 22.37 -14.25 11.53
N ALA A 296 21.23 -14.61 10.94
CA ALA A 296 20.90 -15.98 10.57
C ALA A 296 21.88 -16.55 9.52
N ILE A 297 22.17 -15.78 8.46
CA ILE A 297 23.13 -16.20 7.43
C ILE A 297 24.54 -16.36 8.02
N LEU A 298 24.99 -15.42 8.86
CA LEU A 298 26.30 -15.52 9.52
C LEU A 298 26.38 -16.74 10.43
N LEU A 299 25.32 -17.05 11.17
CA LEU A 299 25.25 -18.24 12.02
C LEU A 299 25.36 -19.52 11.18
N VAL A 300 24.59 -19.63 10.08
CA VAL A 300 24.65 -20.77 9.16
C VAL A 300 26.04 -20.93 8.57
N VAL A 301 26.65 -19.86 8.07
CA VAL A 301 28.01 -19.89 7.51
C VAL A 301 29.03 -20.27 8.59
N HIS A 302 28.88 -19.76 9.81
CA HIS A 302 29.76 -20.12 10.92
C HIS A 302 29.66 -21.61 11.25
N SER A 303 28.45 -22.16 11.39
CA SER A 303 28.22 -23.59 11.64
C SER A 303 28.77 -24.48 10.53
N ILE A 304 28.55 -24.12 9.26
CA ILE A 304 29.10 -24.87 8.12
C ILE A 304 30.63 -24.87 8.16
N ARG A 305 31.26 -23.74 8.50
CA ARG A 305 32.73 -23.63 8.60
C ARG A 305 33.35 -24.48 9.70
N GLN A 306 32.58 -24.87 10.73
CA GLN A 306 33.06 -25.80 11.75
C GLN A 306 33.21 -27.23 11.21
N ILE A 307 32.51 -27.57 10.12
CA ILE A 307 32.45 -28.93 9.57
C ILE A 307 33.16 -29.02 8.21
N PHE A 308 33.00 -28.01 7.37
CA PHE A 308 33.50 -27.98 5.99
C PHE A 308 34.33 -26.73 5.71
N GLN A 309 35.42 -26.88 4.95
CA GLN A 309 36.13 -25.74 4.39
C GLN A 309 35.34 -25.17 3.20
N ILE A 310 34.96 -23.90 3.29
CA ILE A 310 34.24 -23.22 2.21
C ILE A 310 35.26 -22.77 1.15
N PRO A 311 35.23 -23.31 -0.08
CA PRO A 311 36.17 -22.92 -1.11
C PRO A 311 35.89 -21.50 -1.60
N ARG A 312 36.92 -20.79 -2.06
CA ARG A 312 36.76 -19.43 -2.63
C ARG A 312 35.77 -19.39 -3.80
N LYS A 313 35.67 -20.48 -4.56
CA LYS A 313 34.69 -20.63 -5.66
C LYS A 313 33.23 -20.54 -5.19
N ALA A 314 32.94 -20.77 -3.91
CA ALA A 314 31.59 -20.64 -3.37
C ALA A 314 31.06 -19.20 -3.47
N ILE A 315 31.90 -18.18 -3.30
CA ILE A 315 31.51 -16.77 -3.45
C ILE A 315 31.04 -16.49 -4.88
N VAL A 316 31.81 -16.96 -5.86
CA VAL A 316 31.50 -16.83 -7.29
C VAL A 316 30.22 -17.61 -7.64
N ALA A 317 30.07 -18.83 -7.11
CA ALA A 317 28.86 -19.62 -7.30
C ALA A 317 27.61 -18.92 -6.74
N SER A 318 27.69 -18.38 -5.52
CA SER A 318 26.60 -17.59 -4.93
C SER A 318 26.26 -16.37 -5.77
N ALA A 319 27.25 -15.64 -6.28
CA ALA A 319 27.02 -14.49 -7.16
C ALA A 319 26.28 -14.88 -8.45
N TYR A 320 26.62 -16.02 -9.07
CA TYR A 320 25.88 -16.53 -10.23
C TYR A 320 24.46 -16.94 -9.87
N VAL A 321 24.24 -17.60 -8.73
CA VAL A 321 22.88 -17.97 -8.28
C VAL A 321 22.02 -16.72 -8.09
N ILE A 322 22.53 -15.75 -7.32
CA ILE A 322 21.84 -14.47 -7.05
C ILE A 322 21.54 -13.75 -8.37
N GLY A 323 22.55 -13.58 -9.23
CA GLY A 323 22.41 -12.88 -10.50
C GLY A 323 21.45 -13.58 -11.47
N THR A 324 21.43 -14.92 -11.50
CA THR A 324 20.52 -15.69 -12.37
C THR A 324 19.08 -15.58 -11.92
N ILE A 325 18.81 -15.71 -10.60
CA ILE A 325 17.46 -15.53 -10.04
C ILE A 325 16.97 -14.10 -10.32
N ALA A 326 17.80 -13.11 -10.06
CA ALA A 326 17.46 -11.71 -10.31
C ALA A 326 17.23 -11.41 -11.81
N ALA A 327 18.03 -11.99 -12.71
CA ALA A 327 17.84 -11.84 -14.14
C ALA A 327 16.54 -12.49 -14.63
N PHE A 328 16.19 -13.66 -14.07
CA PHE A 328 14.90 -14.31 -14.32
C PHE A 328 13.74 -13.40 -13.90
N TRP A 329 13.74 -12.87 -12.68
CA TRP A 329 12.69 -11.95 -12.21
C TRP A 329 12.64 -10.65 -13.02
N CYS A 330 13.78 -10.13 -13.45
CA CYS A 330 13.82 -8.96 -14.33
C CYS A 330 13.09 -9.24 -15.64
N ALA A 331 13.34 -10.40 -16.26
CA ALA A 331 12.65 -10.81 -17.49
C ALA A 331 11.15 -11.08 -17.27
N GLU A 332 10.78 -11.71 -16.15
CA GLU A 332 9.39 -11.97 -15.76
C GLU A 332 8.61 -10.67 -15.59
N ARG A 333 9.15 -9.71 -14.82
CA ARG A 333 8.54 -8.40 -14.57
C ARG A 333 8.46 -7.52 -15.81
N LEU A 334 9.47 -7.63 -16.68
CA LEU A 334 9.45 -6.97 -17.98
C LEU A 334 8.30 -7.50 -18.82
N HIS A 335 8.13 -8.83 -18.88
CA HIS A 335 7.05 -9.45 -19.63
C HIS A 335 5.68 -9.06 -19.08
N SER A 336 5.47 -9.12 -17.75
CA SER A 336 4.20 -8.78 -17.12
C SER A 336 3.82 -7.30 -17.22
N THR A 337 4.80 -6.41 -17.46
CA THR A 337 4.52 -4.98 -17.65
C THR A 337 3.96 -4.67 -19.06
N PHE A 338 4.23 -5.53 -20.05
CA PHE A 338 3.84 -5.30 -21.46
C PHE A 338 2.71 -6.21 -21.97
N VAL A 339 2.18 -7.10 -21.13
CA VAL A 339 1.07 -8.03 -21.46
C VAL A 339 -0.07 -7.84 -20.49
#